data_AF-A0AAD8FAD9-F1
#
_entry.id   AF-A0AAD8FAD9-F1
#
_cell.length_a   1.000
_cell.length_b   1.000
_cell.length_c   1.000
_cell.angle_alpha   90.00
_cell.angle_beta   90.00
_cell.angle_gamma   90.00
#
_symmetry.space_group_name_H-M   'P 1'
#
loop_
_entity.id
_entity.type
_entity.pdbx_description
1 polymer ?
#
loop_
_entity_poly.entity_id
_entity_poly.type
_entity_poly.pdbx_seq_one_letter_code
_entity_poly.pdbx_strand_id
1 'polypeptide(L)'
;MYYRPYTSEPIKDGELPPYDAVENILPEYQYIFVDPNPKSDRSKPTAPSRLVRPPDRGAYTTTTTTAITRDPNDLDHTHMNVLEHQMRDLDNYRTAVQRMGQDIMTLRTQIRQLEGENSKLRLDVHHYDDSRKLLIDAADLDSLARPELQARYATLRQKLAAQTTELKEYKTKVQKLQNELIKKNDKEKDYLKMSHAHASQQELLQRLQDKVQKLRKVEETCRKQEKVIEKLESVLYKLKGKSNKDGIMNEAQTALADENRRLREQIEDMKDQMARAGMTGGDELEKLELYQALERAEGRIMSLERQLQDNARNWGKERADLNIRANEAEHGFGRTGGMVLHDYPVLESAYNRTYSRLGPLLR
;
A
#
# COMPACT_ATOMS: atom_id res chain seq x y z
N MET A 1 34.22 -22.77 20.67
CA MET A 1 34.33 -21.56 19.83
C MET A 1 35.60 -20.84 20.24
N TYR A 2 36.72 -21.15 19.57
CA TYR A 2 38.02 -20.54 19.87
C TYR A 2 38.13 -19.20 19.13
N TYR A 3 38.34 -18.12 19.88
CA TYR A 3 38.62 -16.79 19.35
C TYR A 3 40.04 -16.82 18.74
N ARG A 4 40.16 -16.65 17.43
CA ARG A 4 41.45 -16.51 16.75
C ARG A 4 41.78 -15.02 16.67
N PRO A 5 42.87 -14.53 17.28
CA PRO A 5 43.24 -13.13 17.16
C PRO A 5 43.77 -12.88 15.75
N TYR A 6 43.12 -12.00 15.00
CA TYR A 6 43.61 -11.53 13.71
C TYR A 6 44.72 -10.51 13.95
N THR A 7 45.97 -10.97 13.92
CA THR A 7 47.14 -10.10 13.80
C THR A 7 47.59 -10.14 12.34
N SER A 8 47.01 -9.30 11.49
CA SER A 8 47.66 -8.97 10.22
C SER A 8 48.79 -8.00 10.55
N GLU A 9 50.04 -8.40 10.33
CA GLU A 9 51.18 -7.49 10.44
C GLU A 9 50.94 -6.24 9.58
N PRO A 10 51.31 -5.03 10.06
CA PRO A 10 51.14 -3.81 9.28
C PRO A 10 51.97 -3.89 7.99
N ILE A 11 51.32 -3.65 6.85
CA ILE A 11 51.97 -3.60 5.53
C ILE A 11 53.05 -2.51 5.57
N LYS A 12 54.29 -2.88 5.20
CA LYS A 12 55.40 -1.93 5.13
C LYS A 12 55.24 -1.02 3.92
N ASP A 13 55.70 0.21 4.05
CA ASP A 13 55.55 1.26 3.02
C ASP A 13 56.20 0.82 1.70
N GLY A 14 55.38 0.69 0.64
CA GLY A 14 55.82 0.31 -0.72
C GLY A 14 55.36 -1.06 -1.22
N GLU A 15 54.68 -1.89 -0.42
CA GLU A 15 54.11 -3.16 -0.89
C GLU A 15 52.62 -3.04 -1.24
N LEU A 16 52.21 -3.61 -2.38
CA LEU A 16 50.81 -3.70 -2.79
C LEU A 16 50.12 -4.79 -1.96
N PRO A 17 48.92 -4.52 -1.40
CA PRO A 17 48.18 -5.53 -0.65
C PRO A 17 47.88 -6.77 -1.53
N PRO A 18 47.83 -7.98 -0.93
CA PRO A 18 47.44 -9.18 -1.65
C PRO A 18 46.01 -9.03 -2.22
N TYR A 19 45.75 -9.68 -3.36
CA TYR A 19 44.49 -9.56 -4.13
C TYR A 19 43.21 -9.88 -3.32
N ASP A 20 43.37 -10.57 -2.19
CA ASP A 20 42.32 -11.04 -1.26
C ASP A 20 42.23 -10.17 0.02
N ALA A 21 42.85 -9.00 0.04
CA ALA A 21 42.83 -8.13 1.22
C ALA A 21 41.42 -7.60 1.53
N VAL A 22 40.59 -7.36 0.51
CA VAL A 22 39.25 -6.76 0.68
C VAL A 22 38.23 -7.76 1.24
N GLU A 23 38.39 -9.06 0.93
CA GLU A 23 37.48 -10.12 1.38
C GLU A 23 37.60 -10.35 2.91
N ASN A 24 38.77 -10.07 3.48
CA ASN A 24 39.07 -10.28 4.90
C ASN A 24 38.71 -9.10 5.82
N ILE A 25 38.40 -7.92 5.28
CA ILE A 25 38.21 -6.70 6.09
C ILE A 25 36.73 -6.48 6.45
N LEU A 26 35.78 -7.12 5.75
CA LEU A 26 34.34 -6.84 5.93
C LEU A 26 33.44 -8.08 5.90
N PRO A 27 33.44 -8.92 6.96
CA PRO A 27 32.48 -10.03 7.10
C PRO A 27 31.03 -9.56 7.22
N GLU A 28 30.80 -8.34 7.71
CA GLU A 28 29.47 -7.80 8.05
C GLU A 28 28.66 -7.33 6.83
N TYR A 29 29.28 -7.17 5.65
CA TYR A 29 28.59 -6.66 4.46
C TYR A 29 27.99 -7.75 3.56
N GLN A 30 28.19 -9.02 3.88
CA GLN A 30 27.72 -10.16 3.08
C GLN A 30 26.18 -10.31 3.08
N TYR A 31 25.47 -9.54 3.91
CA TYR A 31 24.00 -9.52 3.98
C TYR A 31 23.32 -8.48 3.09
N ILE A 32 24.07 -7.55 2.46
CA ILE A 32 23.47 -6.43 1.70
C ILE A 32 23.26 -6.79 0.20
N PHE A 33 23.94 -7.82 -0.30
CA PHE A 33 23.87 -8.25 -1.71
C PHE A 33 23.12 -9.58 -1.93
N VAL A 34 22.07 -9.84 -1.14
CA VAL A 34 21.16 -10.96 -1.41
C VAL A 34 19.93 -10.43 -2.16
N ASP A 35 19.87 -10.67 -3.47
CA ASP A 35 18.66 -10.45 -4.27
C ASP A 35 17.52 -11.36 -3.76
N PRO A 36 16.27 -10.85 -3.65
CA PRO A 36 15.15 -11.60 -3.09
C PRO A 36 14.50 -12.51 -4.14
N ASN A 37 15.21 -13.55 -4.62
CA ASN A 37 14.54 -14.71 -5.22
C ASN A 37 15.45 -15.96 -5.27
N PRO A 38 15.20 -17.01 -4.48
CA PRO A 38 16.05 -18.19 -4.43
C PRO A 38 15.52 -19.27 -5.38
N LYS A 39 16.04 -19.35 -6.61
CA LYS A 39 15.93 -20.55 -7.43
C LYS A 39 17.19 -20.76 -8.29
N SER A 40 18.18 -21.41 -7.72
CA SER A 40 18.70 -22.69 -8.23
C SER A 40 20.07 -22.95 -7.62
N ASP A 41 20.14 -24.11 -6.99
CA ASP A 41 21.32 -24.70 -6.41
C ASP A 41 22.22 -25.27 -7.51
N ARG A 42 23.52 -25.25 -7.19
CA ARG A 42 24.63 -26.09 -7.68
C ARG A 42 25.48 -25.71 -8.89
N SER A 43 26.76 -25.80 -8.54
CA SER A 43 27.90 -26.33 -9.29
C SER A 43 28.75 -25.33 -10.07
N LYS A 44 29.79 -24.84 -9.36
CA LYS A 44 31.09 -24.57 -9.97
C LYS A 44 31.56 -25.83 -10.71
N PRO A 45 32.19 -25.65 -11.87
CA PRO A 45 33.58 -26.08 -11.96
C PRO A 45 34.50 -24.96 -12.40
N THR A 46 35.59 -24.86 -11.63
CA THR A 46 36.92 -24.35 -11.97
C THR A 46 37.28 -24.36 -13.47
N ALA A 47 37.75 -23.20 -13.96
CA ALA A 47 38.65 -23.12 -15.11
C ALA A 47 39.86 -22.21 -14.76
N PRO A 48 41.08 -22.55 -15.21
CA PRO A 48 42.33 -22.00 -14.69
C PRO A 48 42.91 -20.89 -15.58
N SER A 49 43.49 -19.85 -15.00
CA SER A 49 44.41 -18.93 -15.68
C SER A 49 45.58 -18.68 -14.72
N ARG A 50 46.65 -19.47 -14.77
CA ARG A 50 47.74 -19.43 -15.77
C ARG A 50 48.31 -18.01 -15.92
N LEU A 51 49.30 -17.76 -15.06
CA LEU A 51 50.38 -16.81 -15.25
C LEU A 51 50.84 -16.77 -16.71
N VAL A 52 50.76 -15.60 -17.35
CA VAL A 52 51.54 -15.30 -18.56
C VAL A 52 52.70 -14.43 -18.13
N ARG A 53 53.86 -15.08 -18.03
CA ARG A 53 55.18 -14.44 -18.04
C ARG A 53 55.54 -14.11 -19.50
N PRO A 54 56.27 -13.03 -19.80
CA PRO A 54 56.61 -12.66 -21.17
C PRO A 54 57.62 -13.66 -21.78
N PRO A 55 57.57 -13.95 -23.09
CA PRO A 55 58.60 -14.74 -23.73
C PRO A 55 59.74 -13.85 -24.21
N ASP A 56 60.97 -14.27 -23.92
CA ASP A 56 62.14 -13.84 -24.67
C ASP A 56 62.91 -15.10 -25.13
N ARG A 57 63.16 -15.14 -26.44
CA ARG A 57 64.08 -15.99 -27.21
C ARG A 57 63.88 -17.51 -27.29
N GLY A 58 63.52 -17.93 -28.52
CA GLY A 58 64.28 -18.93 -29.27
C GLY A 58 63.70 -20.36 -29.29
N ALA A 59 63.01 -20.72 -30.38
CA ALA A 59 63.15 -21.99 -31.09
C ALA A 59 62.07 -22.11 -32.17
N TYR A 60 62.51 -22.37 -33.39
CA TYR A 60 61.74 -22.65 -34.59
C TYR A 60 61.03 -23.99 -34.41
N THR A 61 59.70 -24.02 -34.49
CA THR A 61 58.97 -25.19 -35.01
C THR A 61 57.70 -24.73 -35.72
N THR A 62 57.62 -25.13 -36.98
CA THR A 62 56.49 -25.00 -37.90
C THR A 62 55.35 -25.92 -37.48
N THR A 63 54.13 -25.38 -37.31
CA THR A 63 52.91 -26.20 -37.44
C THR A 63 51.73 -25.35 -37.91
N THR A 64 51.46 -25.48 -39.22
CA THR A 64 50.18 -25.40 -39.95
C THR A 64 48.95 -24.90 -39.19
N THR A 65 48.58 -23.64 -39.43
CA THR A 65 47.23 -23.13 -39.19
C THR A 65 46.34 -23.55 -40.36
N THR A 66 45.36 -24.43 -40.10
CA THR A 66 44.22 -24.63 -40.99
C THR A 66 43.44 -23.32 -41.06
N ALA A 67 43.37 -22.74 -42.27
CA ALA A 67 42.57 -21.57 -42.57
C ALA A 67 41.09 -21.86 -42.32
N ILE A 68 40.58 -21.40 -41.18
CA ILE A 68 39.15 -21.16 -41.02
C ILE A 68 38.91 -19.79 -41.65
N THR A 69 38.23 -19.78 -42.79
CA THR A 69 37.72 -18.60 -43.47
C THR A 69 36.83 -17.84 -42.48
N ARG A 70 37.41 -16.84 -41.79
CA ARG A 70 36.65 -15.89 -40.98
C ARG A 70 35.95 -14.93 -41.93
N ASP A 71 34.63 -14.98 -41.91
CA ASP A 71 33.75 -14.04 -42.58
C ASP A 71 34.13 -12.60 -42.14
N PRO A 72 34.40 -11.67 -43.05
CA PRO A 72 34.81 -10.29 -42.72
C PRO A 72 33.88 -9.59 -41.72
N ASN A 73 32.59 -9.96 -41.69
CA ASN A 73 31.60 -9.41 -40.76
C ASN A 73 31.84 -9.77 -39.28
N ASP A 74 32.53 -10.88 -38.99
CA ASP A 74 32.71 -11.40 -37.63
C ASP A 74 33.89 -10.70 -36.89
N LEU A 75 34.88 -10.23 -37.66
CA LEU A 75 35.99 -9.41 -37.16
C LEU A 75 35.54 -7.99 -36.80
N ASP A 76 34.65 -7.41 -37.61
CA ASP A 76 34.06 -6.10 -37.31
C ASP A 76 33.12 -6.16 -36.09
N HIS A 77 32.32 -7.23 -35.95
CA HIS A 77 31.48 -7.42 -34.76
C HIS A 77 32.30 -7.58 -33.47
N THR A 78 33.39 -8.35 -33.53
CA THR A 78 34.27 -8.53 -32.36
C THR A 78 35.04 -7.26 -32.00
N HIS A 79 35.51 -6.50 -32.99
CA HIS A 79 36.15 -5.20 -32.77
C HIS A 79 35.16 -4.16 -32.19
N MET A 80 33.93 -4.11 -32.70
CA MET A 80 32.88 -3.23 -32.17
C MET A 80 32.49 -3.62 -30.73
N ASN A 81 32.40 -4.91 -30.42
CA ASN A 81 32.13 -5.39 -29.06
C ASN A 81 33.27 -5.06 -28.08
N VAL A 82 34.53 -5.13 -28.51
CA VAL A 82 35.69 -4.75 -27.70
C VAL A 82 35.71 -3.24 -27.44
N LEU A 83 35.44 -2.42 -28.46
CA LEU A 83 35.30 -0.97 -28.30
C LEU A 83 34.15 -0.62 -27.37
N GLU A 84 33.01 -1.29 -27.49
CA GLU A 84 31.85 -1.08 -26.61
C GLU A 84 32.16 -1.48 -25.16
N HIS A 85 32.88 -2.59 -24.94
CA HIS A 85 33.33 -2.99 -23.61
C HIS A 85 34.32 -1.97 -23.01
N GLN A 86 35.28 -1.50 -23.79
CA GLN A 86 36.23 -0.48 -23.34
C GLN A 86 35.54 0.85 -23.02
N MET A 87 34.52 1.23 -23.80
CA MET A 87 33.70 2.41 -23.52
C MET A 87 32.90 2.26 -22.22
N ARG A 88 32.31 1.07 -21.98
CA ARG A 88 31.60 0.76 -20.72
C ARG A 88 32.56 0.77 -19.52
N ASP A 89 33.76 0.23 -19.66
CA ASP A 89 34.77 0.25 -18.58
C ASP A 89 35.20 1.68 -18.26
N LEU A 90 35.45 2.52 -19.27
CA LEU A 90 35.76 3.94 -19.06
C LEU A 90 34.61 4.69 -18.37
N ASP A 91 33.36 4.38 -18.70
CA ASP A 91 32.19 4.99 -18.04
C ASP A 91 32.02 4.50 -16.59
N ASN A 92 32.31 3.22 -16.34
CA ASN A 92 32.36 2.64 -14.99
C ASN A 92 33.44 3.32 -14.14
N TYR A 93 34.66 3.50 -14.66
CA TYR A 93 35.73 4.22 -13.97
C TYR A 93 35.38 5.70 -13.75
N ARG A 94 34.76 6.35 -14.73
CA ARG A 94 34.31 7.74 -14.61
C ARG A 94 33.30 7.89 -13.47
N THR A 95 32.35 6.97 -13.38
CA THR A 95 31.34 6.95 -12.31
C THR A 95 31.96 6.61 -10.96
N ALA A 96 32.89 5.65 -10.89
CA ALA A 96 33.60 5.33 -9.66
C ALA A 96 34.43 6.51 -9.13
N VAL A 97 35.12 7.25 -10.01
CA VAL A 97 35.87 8.45 -9.64
C VAL A 97 34.94 9.58 -9.20
N GLN A 98 33.79 9.77 -9.85
CA GLN A 98 32.79 10.74 -9.41
C GLN A 98 32.24 10.40 -8.02
N ARG A 99 31.93 9.12 -7.78
CA ARG A 99 31.46 8.65 -6.47
C ARG A 99 32.52 8.83 -5.39
N MET A 100 33.77 8.46 -5.65
CA MET A 100 34.87 8.68 -4.71
C MET A 100 35.11 10.18 -4.46
N GLY A 101 34.99 11.02 -5.49
CA GLY A 101 35.04 12.48 -5.35
C GLY A 101 33.94 13.00 -4.42
N GLN A 102 32.72 12.49 -4.56
CA GLN A 102 31.61 12.81 -3.67
C GLN A 102 31.87 12.32 -2.23
N ASP A 103 32.39 11.11 -2.07
CA ASP A 103 32.72 10.54 -0.75
C ASP A 103 33.84 11.35 -0.06
N ILE A 104 34.87 11.78 -0.79
CA ILE A 104 35.93 12.65 -0.27
C ILE A 104 35.36 14.00 0.18
N MET A 105 34.41 14.59 -0.56
CA MET A 105 33.77 15.84 -0.14
C MET A 105 32.89 15.65 1.10
N THR A 106 32.15 14.54 1.17
CA THR A 106 31.37 14.17 2.35
C THR A 106 32.27 14.02 3.58
N LEU A 107 33.34 13.23 3.46
CA LEU A 107 34.32 13.02 4.54
C LEU A 107 34.98 14.33 4.98
N ARG A 108 35.37 15.20 4.04
CA ARG A 108 35.92 16.52 4.37
C ARG A 108 34.92 17.39 5.14
N THR A 109 33.64 17.31 4.78
CA THR A 109 32.58 18.03 5.49
C THR A 109 32.41 17.49 6.92
N GLN A 110 32.43 16.16 7.08
CA GLN A 110 32.37 15.50 8.38
C GLN A 110 33.59 15.83 9.25
N ILE A 111 34.81 15.82 8.70
CA ILE A 111 36.03 16.20 9.41
C ILE A 111 35.92 17.62 9.94
N ARG A 112 35.51 18.59 9.09
CA ARG A 112 35.29 19.98 9.53
C ARG A 112 34.25 20.09 10.63
N GLN A 113 33.17 19.32 10.55
CA GLN A 113 32.15 19.28 11.59
C GLN A 113 32.72 18.73 12.90
N LEU A 114 33.41 17.58 12.85
CA LEU A 114 34.03 16.95 14.00
C LEU A 114 35.11 17.83 14.63
N GLU A 115 35.93 18.54 13.85
CA GLU A 115 36.91 19.51 14.33
C GLU A 115 36.24 20.68 15.05
N GLY A 116 35.12 21.19 14.52
CA GLY A 116 34.30 22.21 15.17
C GLY A 116 33.69 21.73 16.48
N GLU A 117 33.12 20.53 16.49
CA GLU A 117 32.58 19.88 17.69
C GLU A 117 33.66 19.63 18.75
N ASN A 118 34.84 19.15 18.34
CA ASN A 118 35.97 18.91 19.24
C ASN A 118 36.48 20.22 19.85
N SER A 119 36.58 21.29 19.04
CA SER A 119 36.93 22.63 19.52
C SER A 119 35.93 23.15 20.53
N LYS A 120 34.63 22.96 20.27
CA LYS A 120 33.55 23.34 21.20
C LYS A 120 33.63 22.53 22.50
N LEU A 121 33.78 21.21 22.42
CA LEU A 121 33.88 20.34 23.59
C LEU A 121 35.09 20.72 24.47
N ARG A 122 36.23 21.08 23.86
CA ARG A 122 37.40 21.58 24.59
C ARG A 122 37.10 22.88 25.33
N LEU A 123 36.37 23.81 24.70
CA LEU A 123 35.91 25.05 25.33
C LEU A 123 34.97 24.75 26.49
N ASP A 124 34.01 23.85 26.30
CA ASP A 124 33.04 23.45 27.33
C ASP A 124 33.75 22.82 28.54
N VAL A 125 34.73 21.92 28.32
CA VAL A 125 35.55 21.33 29.39
C VAL A 125 36.31 22.42 30.17
N HIS A 126 36.94 23.37 29.48
CA HIS A 126 37.61 24.49 30.14
C HIS A 126 36.62 25.32 30.99
N HIS A 127 35.41 25.57 30.47
CA HIS A 127 34.37 26.25 31.22
C HIS A 127 33.88 25.48 32.46
N TYR A 128 33.81 24.14 32.39
CA TYR A 128 33.50 23.30 33.55
C TYR A 128 34.62 23.34 34.59
N ASP A 129 35.89 23.29 34.17
CA ASP A 129 37.03 23.40 35.08
C ASP A 129 37.06 24.77 35.78
N ASP A 130 36.78 25.85 35.05
CA ASP A 130 36.64 27.19 35.65
C ASP A 130 35.45 27.28 36.61
N SER A 131 34.33 26.61 36.29
CA SER A 131 33.15 26.52 37.17
C SER A 131 33.45 25.71 38.44
N ARG A 132 34.21 24.63 38.30
CA ARG A 132 34.68 23.80 39.41
C ARG A 132 35.65 24.55 40.29
N LYS A 133 36.55 25.37 39.72
CA LYS A 133 37.45 26.24 40.50
C LYS A 133 36.71 27.32 41.29
N LEU A 134 35.56 27.78 40.79
CA LEU A 134 34.68 28.73 41.49
C LEU A 134 33.95 28.09 42.67
N LEU A 135 33.64 26.79 42.59
CA LEU A 135 33.01 26.02 43.65
C LEU A 135 34.06 25.71 44.73
N ILE A 136 33.85 26.20 45.95
CA ILE A 136 34.72 25.99 47.10
C ILE A 136 33.87 25.44 48.25
N ASP A 137 34.44 24.54 49.05
CA ASP A 137 33.83 24.05 50.28
C ASP A 137 33.71 25.18 51.30
N ALA A 138 32.61 25.23 52.05
CA ALA A 138 32.29 26.33 52.95
C ALA A 138 33.41 26.65 53.98
N ALA A 139 34.25 25.67 54.33
CA ALA A 139 35.37 25.83 55.25
C ALA A 139 36.54 26.65 54.68
N ASP A 140 36.78 26.60 53.37
CA ASP A 140 37.86 27.33 52.72
C ASP A 140 37.43 28.78 52.38
N LEU A 141 36.14 29.09 52.47
CA LEU A 141 35.57 30.41 52.19
C LEU A 141 36.11 31.51 53.12
N ASP A 142 36.30 31.17 54.41
CA ASP A 142 36.84 32.07 55.44
C ASP A 142 38.35 32.30 55.30
N SER A 143 39.05 31.45 54.54
CA SER A 143 40.49 31.58 54.27
C SER A 143 40.82 32.51 53.09
N LEU A 144 39.82 32.86 52.26
CA LEU A 144 40.03 33.72 51.10
C LEU A 144 40.15 35.19 51.48
N ALA A 145 41.07 35.88 50.80
CA ALA A 145 41.15 37.33 50.90
C ALA A 145 39.91 38.00 50.28
N ARG A 146 39.46 39.12 50.87
CA ARG A 146 38.29 39.90 50.40
C ARG A 146 38.28 40.19 48.89
N PRO A 147 39.40 40.53 48.22
CA PRO A 147 39.43 40.74 46.77
C PRO A 147 39.14 39.47 45.96
N GLU A 148 39.61 38.31 46.42
CA GLU A 148 39.39 37.02 45.74
C GLU A 148 37.93 36.59 45.84
N LEU A 149 37.32 36.79 47.01
CA LEU A 149 35.88 36.56 47.22
C LEU A 149 35.03 37.46 46.31
N GLN A 150 35.39 38.74 46.18
CA GLN A 150 34.69 39.70 45.32
C GLN A 150 34.83 39.35 43.83
N ALA A 151 36.01 38.92 43.39
CA ALA A 151 36.24 38.45 42.01
C ALA A 151 35.38 37.21 41.69
N ARG A 152 35.37 36.21 42.59
CA ARG A 152 34.55 35.00 42.44
C ARG A 152 33.05 35.32 42.39
N TYR A 153 32.57 36.19 43.27
CA TYR A 153 31.17 36.65 43.26
C TYR A 153 30.81 37.34 41.94
N ALA A 154 31.68 38.20 41.41
CA ALA A 154 31.48 38.84 40.12
C ALA A 154 31.38 37.83 38.97
N THR A 155 32.27 36.82 38.95
CA THR A 155 32.25 35.75 37.94
C THR A 155 30.99 34.88 38.06
N LEU A 156 30.57 34.52 39.28
CA LEU A 156 29.36 33.74 39.50
C LEU A 156 28.10 34.50 39.04
N ARG A 157 28.03 35.80 39.34
CA ARG A 157 26.95 36.67 38.87
C ARG A 157 26.91 36.76 37.34
N GLN A 158 28.07 36.87 36.68
CA GLN A 158 28.15 36.86 35.22
C GLN A 158 27.67 35.53 34.63
N LYS A 159 28.08 34.39 35.20
CA LYS A 159 27.62 33.06 34.77
C LYS A 159 26.12 32.88 34.94
N LEU A 160 25.56 33.32 36.06
CA LEU A 160 24.12 33.28 36.28
C LEU A 160 23.36 34.13 35.24
N ALA A 161 23.88 35.31 34.90
CA ALA A 161 23.30 36.14 33.85
C ALA A 161 23.36 35.47 32.47
N ALA A 162 24.49 34.84 32.12
CA ALA A 162 24.65 34.08 30.88
C ALA A 162 23.71 32.87 30.80
N GLN A 163 23.60 32.08 31.87
CA GLN A 163 22.64 30.97 31.94
C GLN A 163 21.19 31.46 31.83
N THR A 164 20.87 32.63 32.39
CA THR A 164 19.54 33.24 32.27
C THR A 164 19.24 33.64 30.83
N THR A 165 20.21 34.14 30.08
CA THR A 165 20.03 34.46 28.66
C THR A 165 19.90 33.19 27.81
N GLU A 166 20.73 32.18 28.04
CA GLU A 166 20.64 30.88 27.36
C GLU A 166 19.28 30.21 27.59
N LEU A 167 18.77 30.24 28.83
CA LEU A 167 17.44 29.69 29.15
C LEU A 167 16.33 30.39 28.34
N LYS A 168 16.41 31.72 28.17
CA LYS A 168 15.45 32.48 27.35
C LYS A 168 15.55 32.12 25.87
N GLU A 169 16.76 31.90 25.37
CA GLU A 169 17.00 31.45 24.00
C GLU A 169 16.48 30.04 23.76
N TYR A 170 16.74 29.10 24.68
CA TYR A 170 16.19 27.75 24.64
C TYR A 170 14.66 27.76 24.64
N LYS A 171 14.03 28.57 25.50
CA LYS A 171 12.57 28.75 25.53
C LYS A 171 12.05 29.25 24.17
N THR A 172 12.72 30.24 23.59
CA THR A 172 12.37 30.78 22.27
C THR A 172 12.52 29.73 21.16
N LYS A 173 13.58 28.93 21.20
CA LYS A 173 13.82 27.84 20.24
C LYS A 173 12.76 26.75 20.36
N VAL A 174 12.40 26.34 21.57
CA VAL A 174 11.32 25.38 21.81
C VAL A 174 10.00 25.90 21.25
N GLN A 175 9.66 27.17 21.51
CA GLN A 175 8.44 27.76 20.96
C GLN A 175 8.45 27.78 19.42
N LYS A 176 9.58 28.13 18.79
CA LYS A 176 9.71 28.10 17.33
C LYS A 176 9.50 26.68 16.78
N LEU A 177 10.14 25.67 17.39
CA LEU A 177 10.01 24.27 16.98
C LEU A 177 8.59 23.74 17.17
N GLN A 178 7.90 24.12 18.24
CA GLN A 178 6.48 23.79 18.44
C GLN A 178 5.61 24.40 17.34
N ASN A 179 5.83 25.68 17.00
CA ASN A 179 5.09 26.33 15.92
C ASN A 179 5.38 25.69 14.55
N GLU A 180 6.62 25.25 14.30
CA GLU A 180 6.96 24.51 13.08
C GLU A 180 6.30 23.13 13.04
N LEU A 181 6.23 22.43 14.18
CA LEU A 181 5.54 21.15 14.28
C LEU A 181 4.04 21.30 14.00
N ILE A 182 3.39 22.31 14.56
CA ILE A 182 1.98 22.63 14.28
C ILE A 182 1.80 22.89 12.78
N LYS A 183 2.62 23.76 12.18
CA LYS A 183 2.55 24.06 10.74
C LYS A 183 2.77 22.81 9.87
N LYS A 184 3.68 21.91 10.27
CA LYS A 184 3.92 20.66 9.55
C LYS A 184 2.74 19.70 9.69
N ASN A 185 2.15 19.60 10.87
CA ASN A 185 0.97 18.77 11.11
C ASN A 185 -0.27 19.28 10.37
N ASP A 186 -0.48 20.61 10.30
CA ASP A 186 -1.56 21.20 9.51
C ASP A 186 -1.40 20.88 8.01
N LYS A 187 -0.18 21.01 7.49
CA LYS A 187 0.13 20.62 6.10
C LYS A 187 -0.14 19.13 5.88
N GLU A 188 0.29 18.27 6.78
CA GLU A 188 0.04 16.83 6.73
C GLU A 188 -1.46 16.51 6.72
N LYS A 189 -2.24 17.18 7.58
CA LYS A 189 -3.70 17.06 7.61
C LYS A 189 -4.33 17.45 6.27
N ASP A 190 -3.86 18.51 5.62
CA ASP A 190 -4.36 18.91 4.31
C ASP A 190 -3.92 17.95 3.19
N TYR A 191 -2.69 17.41 3.25
CA TYR A 191 -2.26 16.34 2.36
C TYR A 191 -3.12 15.08 2.50
N LEU A 192 -3.48 14.69 3.73
CA LEU A 192 -4.35 13.54 3.98
C LEU A 192 -5.75 13.76 3.41
N LYS A 193 -6.33 14.96 3.56
CA LYS A 193 -7.63 15.29 2.93
C LYS A 193 -7.57 15.20 1.40
N MET A 194 -6.52 15.75 0.79
CA MET A 194 -6.32 15.67 -0.66
C MET A 194 -6.10 14.23 -1.12
N SER A 195 -5.29 13.44 -0.39
CA SER A 195 -5.08 12.02 -0.67
C SER A 195 -6.39 11.23 -0.61
N HIS A 196 -7.23 11.47 0.41
CA HIS A 196 -8.54 10.85 0.53
C HIS A 196 -9.48 11.24 -0.62
N ALA A 197 -9.51 12.53 -1.00
CA ALA A 197 -10.29 12.99 -2.14
C ALA A 197 -9.84 12.34 -3.45
N HIS A 198 -8.52 12.23 -3.68
CA HIS A 198 -7.97 11.52 -4.85
C HIS A 198 -8.30 10.03 -4.84
N ALA A 199 -8.21 9.35 -3.70
CA ALA A 199 -8.59 7.95 -3.59
C ALA A 199 -10.08 7.74 -3.94
N SER A 200 -10.96 8.60 -3.43
CA SER A 200 -12.40 8.57 -3.74
C SER A 200 -12.67 8.85 -5.24
N GLN A 201 -11.98 9.84 -5.83
CA GLN A 201 -12.09 10.11 -7.26
C GLN A 201 -11.60 8.93 -8.11
N GLN A 202 -10.49 8.29 -7.71
CA GLN A 202 -9.94 7.12 -8.40
C GLN A 202 -10.90 5.93 -8.35
N GLU A 203 -11.56 5.70 -7.21
CA GLU A 203 -12.58 4.66 -7.08
C GLU A 203 -13.78 4.94 -8.00
N LEU A 204 -14.24 6.19 -8.08
CA LEU A 204 -15.31 6.57 -8.99
C LEU A 204 -14.90 6.34 -10.46
N LEU A 205 -13.67 6.72 -10.83
CA LEU A 205 -13.14 6.47 -12.17
C LEU A 205 -13.10 4.98 -12.50
N GLN A 206 -12.67 4.14 -11.56
CA GLN A 206 -12.67 2.68 -11.75
C GLN A 206 -14.09 2.15 -11.97
N ARG A 207 -15.06 2.58 -11.16
CA ARG A 207 -16.47 2.19 -11.32
C ARG A 207 -17.03 2.63 -12.67
N LEU A 208 -16.66 3.81 -13.16
CA LEU A 208 -17.06 4.29 -14.49
C LEU A 208 -16.40 3.48 -15.60
N GLN A 209 -15.12 3.15 -15.48
CA GLN A 209 -14.42 2.26 -16.44
C GLN A 209 -15.08 0.88 -16.51
N ASP A 210 -15.46 0.30 -15.37
CA ASP A 210 -16.15 -0.99 -15.31
C ASP A 210 -17.53 -0.91 -16.00
N LYS A 211 -18.26 0.19 -15.82
CA LYS A 211 -19.53 0.43 -16.53
C LYS A 211 -19.33 0.53 -18.04
N VAL A 212 -18.28 1.23 -18.49
CA VAL A 212 -17.94 1.33 -19.91
C VAL A 212 -17.59 -0.05 -20.49
N GLN A 213 -16.84 -0.88 -19.76
CA GLN A 213 -16.55 -2.25 -20.20
C GLN A 213 -17.82 -3.11 -20.31
N LYS A 214 -18.76 -2.98 -19.36
CA LYS A 214 -20.06 -3.67 -19.43
C LYS A 214 -20.86 -3.20 -20.65
N LEU A 215 -20.91 -1.90 -20.91
CA LEU A 215 -21.59 -1.35 -22.10
C LEU A 215 -20.99 -1.88 -23.40
N ARG A 216 -19.66 -1.96 -23.50
CA ARG A 216 -19.00 -2.56 -24.68
C ARG A 216 -19.40 -4.03 -24.89
N LYS A 217 -19.47 -4.82 -23.82
CA LYS A 217 -19.93 -6.22 -23.91
C LYS A 217 -21.37 -6.31 -24.42
N VAL A 218 -22.26 -5.45 -23.91
CA VAL A 218 -23.65 -5.39 -24.37
C VAL A 218 -23.73 -4.96 -25.83
N GLU A 219 -22.96 -3.94 -26.23
CA GLU A 219 -22.89 -3.49 -27.62
C GLU A 219 -22.41 -4.61 -28.56
N GLU A 220 -21.40 -5.38 -28.16
CA GLU A 220 -20.97 -6.57 -28.91
C GLU A 220 -22.08 -7.63 -29.01
N THR A 221 -22.85 -7.85 -27.95
CA THR A 221 -24.00 -8.78 -28.00
C THR A 221 -25.10 -8.27 -28.93
N CYS A 222 -25.41 -6.97 -28.92
CA CYS A 222 -26.35 -6.37 -29.85
C CYS A 222 -25.88 -6.53 -31.30
N ARG A 223 -24.61 -6.25 -31.62
CA ARG A 223 -24.06 -6.49 -32.96
C ARG A 223 -24.12 -7.95 -33.39
N LYS A 224 -23.91 -8.89 -32.46
CA LYS A 224 -24.07 -10.33 -32.75
C LYS A 224 -25.53 -10.68 -33.02
N GLN A 225 -26.46 -10.15 -32.23
CA GLN A 225 -27.89 -10.34 -32.44
C GLN A 225 -28.36 -9.74 -33.76
N GLU A 226 -27.89 -8.55 -34.13
CA GLU A 226 -28.19 -7.89 -35.41
C GLU A 226 -27.78 -8.77 -36.60
N LYS A 227 -26.59 -9.38 -36.56
CA LYS A 227 -26.17 -10.38 -37.57
C LYS A 227 -27.06 -11.62 -37.61
N VAL A 228 -27.61 -12.05 -36.48
CA VAL A 228 -28.55 -13.18 -36.44
C VAL A 228 -29.87 -12.77 -37.08
N ILE A 229 -30.38 -11.58 -36.77
CA ILE A 229 -31.61 -11.01 -37.37
C ILE A 229 -31.45 -10.92 -38.89
N GLU A 230 -30.36 -10.34 -39.40
CA GLU A 230 -30.09 -10.28 -40.85
C GLU A 230 -30.12 -11.67 -41.52
N LYS A 231 -29.54 -12.68 -40.87
CA LYS A 231 -29.58 -14.07 -41.38
C LYS A 231 -30.99 -14.64 -41.38
N LEU A 232 -31.75 -14.43 -40.31
CA LEU A 232 -33.14 -14.87 -40.20
C LEU A 232 -34.02 -14.18 -41.24
N GLU A 233 -33.84 -12.88 -41.45
CA GLU A 233 -34.52 -12.11 -42.49
C GLU A 233 -34.18 -12.64 -43.88
N SER A 234 -32.92 -12.96 -44.17
CA SER A 234 -32.54 -13.59 -45.44
C SER A 234 -33.24 -14.93 -45.68
N VAL A 235 -33.36 -15.76 -44.64
CA VAL A 235 -34.08 -17.04 -44.72
C VAL A 235 -35.58 -16.81 -44.92
N LEU A 236 -36.18 -15.86 -44.22
CA LEU A 236 -37.59 -15.48 -44.40
C LEU A 236 -37.86 -14.95 -45.81
N TYR A 237 -36.98 -14.11 -46.36
CA TYR A 237 -37.07 -13.66 -47.75
C TYR A 237 -36.99 -14.82 -48.74
N LYS A 238 -36.09 -15.78 -48.53
CA LYS A 238 -35.97 -16.99 -49.37
C LYS A 238 -37.19 -17.91 -49.26
N LEU A 239 -37.75 -18.07 -48.05
CA LEU A 239 -38.97 -18.85 -47.82
C LEU A 239 -40.19 -18.15 -48.45
N LYS A 240 -40.30 -16.83 -48.32
CA LYS A 240 -41.37 -16.02 -48.92
C LYS A 240 -41.27 -16.01 -50.45
N GLY A 241 -40.05 -15.96 -51.01
CA GLY A 241 -39.81 -16.06 -52.45
C GLY A 241 -40.01 -17.47 -53.04
N LYS A 242 -39.96 -18.52 -52.22
CA LYS A 242 -40.27 -19.91 -52.62
C LYS A 242 -41.70 -20.33 -52.29
N SER A 243 -42.44 -19.56 -51.50
CA SER A 243 -43.76 -19.95 -51.09
C SER A 243 -44.79 -19.57 -52.14
N ASN A 244 -45.32 -20.59 -52.82
CA ASN A 244 -46.68 -20.62 -53.35
C ASN A 244 -47.71 -20.59 -52.18
N LYS A 245 -47.46 -19.71 -51.18
CA LYS A 245 -48.22 -19.62 -49.93
C LYS A 245 -49.54 -18.93 -50.14
N ASP A 246 -49.68 -18.06 -51.13
CA ASP A 246 -50.99 -17.42 -51.37
C ASP A 246 -52.02 -18.43 -51.90
N GLY A 247 -51.58 -19.43 -52.67
CA GLY A 247 -52.43 -20.55 -53.10
C GLY A 247 -52.77 -21.51 -51.95
N ILE A 248 -51.74 -21.96 -51.21
CA ILE A 248 -51.93 -22.93 -50.12
C ILE A 248 -52.56 -22.29 -48.87
N MET A 249 -52.28 -21.01 -48.55
CA MET A 249 -52.99 -20.28 -47.49
C MET A 249 -54.43 -20.07 -47.88
N ASN A 250 -54.78 -19.70 -49.12
CA ASN A 250 -56.19 -19.49 -49.45
C ASN A 250 -56.99 -20.80 -49.35
N GLU A 251 -56.43 -21.94 -49.79
CA GLU A 251 -57.05 -23.26 -49.61
C GLU A 251 -57.12 -23.68 -48.14
N ALA A 252 -56.05 -23.46 -47.36
CA ALA A 252 -56.05 -23.76 -45.93
C ALA A 252 -56.98 -22.81 -45.14
N GLN A 253 -57.09 -21.55 -45.53
CA GLN A 253 -57.93 -20.54 -44.88
C GLN A 253 -59.41 -20.78 -45.19
N THR A 254 -59.75 -21.23 -46.40
CA THR A 254 -61.11 -21.67 -46.75
C THR A 254 -61.47 -22.97 -46.02
N ALA A 255 -60.57 -23.95 -46.01
CA ALA A 255 -60.77 -25.19 -45.24
C ALA A 255 -60.94 -24.93 -43.73
N LEU A 256 -60.11 -24.05 -43.14
CA LEU A 256 -60.21 -23.66 -41.73
C LEU A 256 -61.45 -22.81 -41.44
N ALA A 257 -61.94 -22.01 -42.39
CA ALA A 257 -63.18 -21.26 -42.22
C ALA A 257 -64.40 -22.19 -42.20
N ASP A 258 -64.40 -23.22 -43.05
CA ASP A 258 -65.43 -24.26 -43.07
C ASP A 258 -65.37 -25.12 -41.80
N GLU A 259 -64.18 -25.50 -41.35
CA GLU A 259 -64.01 -26.23 -40.11
C GLU A 259 -64.37 -25.38 -38.89
N ASN A 260 -64.03 -24.08 -38.87
CA ASN A 260 -64.46 -23.17 -37.81
C ASN A 260 -65.98 -22.99 -37.76
N ARG A 261 -66.65 -22.92 -38.91
CA ARG A 261 -68.12 -22.88 -38.96
C ARG A 261 -68.70 -24.15 -38.32
N ARG A 262 -68.16 -25.30 -38.68
CA ARG A 262 -68.59 -26.60 -38.14
C ARG A 262 -68.27 -26.76 -36.65
N LEU A 263 -67.11 -26.30 -36.20
CA LEU A 263 -66.73 -26.31 -34.79
C LEU A 263 -67.55 -25.32 -33.98
N ARG A 264 -67.94 -24.18 -34.54
CA ARG A 264 -68.88 -23.24 -33.90
C ARG A 264 -70.27 -23.84 -33.76
N GLU A 265 -70.75 -24.56 -34.76
CA GLU A 265 -72.00 -25.33 -34.69
C GLU A 265 -71.90 -26.45 -33.63
N GLN A 266 -70.79 -27.17 -33.56
CA GLN A 266 -70.55 -28.19 -32.52
C GLN A 266 -70.40 -27.61 -31.12
N ILE A 267 -69.76 -26.45 -30.98
CA ILE A 267 -69.65 -25.73 -29.70
C ILE A 267 -71.03 -25.23 -29.28
N GLU A 268 -71.86 -24.78 -30.21
CA GLU A 268 -73.23 -24.36 -29.89
C GLU A 268 -74.10 -25.55 -29.50
N ASP A 269 -73.98 -26.68 -30.20
CA ASP A 269 -74.62 -27.95 -29.81
C ASP A 269 -74.10 -28.46 -28.45
N MET A 270 -72.79 -28.33 -28.18
CA MET A 270 -72.19 -28.68 -26.90
C MET A 270 -72.57 -27.70 -25.80
N LYS A 271 -72.72 -26.40 -26.09
CA LYS A 271 -73.21 -25.40 -25.13
C LYS A 271 -74.68 -25.62 -24.83
N ASP A 272 -75.49 -26.01 -25.81
CA ASP A 272 -76.87 -26.42 -25.60
C ASP A 272 -76.96 -27.73 -24.82
N GLN A 273 -76.02 -28.67 -25.04
CA GLN A 273 -75.89 -29.89 -24.22
C GLN A 273 -75.37 -29.59 -22.81
N MET A 274 -74.44 -28.66 -22.63
CA MET A 274 -73.89 -28.26 -21.32
C MET A 274 -74.85 -27.36 -20.55
N ALA A 275 -75.66 -26.54 -21.23
CA ALA A 275 -76.78 -25.80 -20.65
C ALA A 275 -77.91 -26.74 -20.20
N ARG A 276 -78.10 -27.87 -20.92
CA ARG A 276 -78.97 -28.97 -20.49
C ARG A 276 -78.36 -29.85 -19.39
N ALA A 277 -77.03 -29.89 -19.25
CA ALA A 277 -76.31 -30.72 -18.28
C ALA A 277 -75.76 -29.96 -17.04
N GLY A 278 -75.92 -28.63 -16.96
CA GLY A 278 -75.62 -27.82 -15.77
C GLY A 278 -74.14 -27.63 -15.40
N MET A 279 -73.21 -27.73 -16.35
CA MET A 279 -71.75 -27.78 -16.09
C MET A 279 -71.03 -26.42 -16.22
N THR A 280 -71.49 -25.38 -15.52
CA THR A 280 -70.91 -24.01 -15.52
C THR A 280 -69.90 -23.75 -14.39
N GLY A 281 -69.22 -24.78 -13.86
CA GLY A 281 -68.45 -24.70 -12.60
C GLY A 281 -66.95 -24.34 -12.70
N GLY A 282 -66.41 -24.08 -13.90
CA GLY A 282 -64.98 -23.79 -14.09
C GLY A 282 -64.55 -22.41 -13.55
N ASP A 283 -65.42 -21.41 -13.66
CA ASP A 283 -65.13 -20.02 -13.30
C ASP A 283 -64.91 -19.81 -11.79
N GLU A 284 -65.49 -20.67 -10.95
CA GLU A 284 -65.31 -20.59 -9.49
C GLU A 284 -63.92 -21.04 -9.04
N LEU A 285 -63.28 -21.96 -9.78
CA LEU A 285 -61.94 -22.46 -9.45
C LEU A 285 -60.87 -21.41 -9.73
N GLU A 286 -60.94 -20.75 -10.90
CA GLU A 286 -60.04 -19.65 -11.28
C GLU A 286 -60.18 -18.46 -10.32
N LYS A 287 -61.41 -18.15 -9.92
CA LYS A 287 -61.68 -17.11 -8.92
C LYS A 287 -61.03 -17.43 -7.56
N LEU A 288 -61.06 -18.70 -7.15
CA LEU A 288 -60.47 -19.13 -5.87
C LEU A 288 -58.94 -19.09 -5.91
N GLU A 289 -58.32 -19.42 -7.04
CA GLU A 289 -56.87 -19.28 -7.25
C GLU A 289 -56.42 -17.81 -7.21
N LEU A 290 -57.19 -16.90 -7.81
CA LEU A 290 -56.90 -15.46 -7.78
C LEU A 290 -56.95 -14.88 -6.37
N TYR A 291 -57.90 -15.29 -5.53
CA TYR A 291 -57.92 -14.88 -4.11
C TYR A 291 -56.71 -15.40 -3.33
N GLN A 292 -56.29 -16.64 -3.60
CA GLN A 292 -55.11 -17.20 -2.94
C GLN A 292 -53.81 -16.53 -3.40
N ALA A 293 -53.75 -16.03 -4.63
CA ALA A 293 -52.63 -15.23 -5.12
C ALA A 293 -52.60 -13.84 -4.47
N LEU A 294 -53.77 -13.22 -4.28
CA LEU A 294 -53.91 -11.93 -3.58
C LEU A 294 -53.44 -12.01 -2.13
N GLU A 295 -53.90 -13.01 -1.37
CA GLU A 295 -53.53 -13.21 0.04
C GLU A 295 -52.02 -13.37 0.23
N ARG A 296 -51.36 -14.12 -0.68
CA ARG A 296 -49.88 -14.26 -0.67
C ARG A 296 -49.16 -12.95 -0.96
N ALA A 297 -49.68 -12.15 -1.89
CA ALA A 297 -49.11 -10.86 -2.24
C ALA A 297 -49.23 -9.86 -1.07
N GLU A 298 -50.39 -9.81 -0.41
CA GLU A 298 -50.63 -8.98 0.77
C GLU A 298 -49.73 -9.35 1.93
N GLY A 299 -49.57 -10.65 2.24
CA GLY A 299 -48.65 -11.10 3.29
C GLY A 299 -47.19 -10.72 3.03
N ARG A 300 -46.75 -10.75 1.76
CA ARG A 300 -45.40 -10.33 1.37
C ARG A 300 -45.20 -8.82 1.55
N ILE A 301 -46.19 -8.01 1.19
CA ILE A 301 -46.15 -6.55 1.36
C ILE A 301 -46.02 -6.20 2.84
N MET A 302 -46.86 -6.76 3.71
CA MET A 302 -46.81 -6.52 5.15
C MET A 302 -45.45 -6.91 5.76
N SER A 303 -44.86 -8.03 5.33
CA SER A 303 -43.53 -8.43 5.80
C SER A 303 -42.44 -7.45 5.37
N LEU A 304 -42.50 -6.95 4.13
CA LEU A 304 -41.53 -5.98 3.61
C LEU A 304 -41.66 -4.63 4.31
N GLU A 305 -42.88 -4.17 4.56
CA GLU A 305 -43.15 -2.94 5.31
C GLU A 305 -42.59 -3.01 6.74
N ARG A 306 -42.77 -4.15 7.42
CA ARG A 306 -42.20 -4.37 8.75
C ARG A 306 -40.68 -4.34 8.74
N GLN A 307 -40.05 -5.01 7.77
CA GLN A 307 -38.60 -4.96 7.60
C GLN A 307 -38.10 -3.54 7.35
N LEU A 308 -38.83 -2.76 6.54
CA LEU A 308 -38.48 -1.38 6.26
C LEU A 308 -38.58 -0.49 7.51
N GLN A 309 -39.62 -0.68 8.32
CA GLN A 309 -39.81 0.03 9.58
C GLN A 309 -38.73 -0.30 10.60
N ASP A 310 -38.36 -1.58 10.73
CA ASP A 310 -37.29 -2.02 11.63
C ASP A 310 -35.92 -1.52 11.14
N ASN A 311 -35.68 -1.53 9.83
CA ASN A 311 -34.46 -0.97 9.24
C ASN A 311 -34.34 0.54 9.50
N ALA A 312 -35.43 1.30 9.31
CA ALA A 312 -35.47 2.73 9.59
C ALA A 312 -35.21 3.02 11.08
N ARG A 313 -35.76 2.20 11.99
CA ARG A 313 -35.50 2.31 13.44
C ARG A 313 -34.04 2.03 13.79
N ASN A 314 -33.46 0.97 13.24
CA ASN A 314 -32.05 0.63 13.48
C ASN A 314 -31.12 1.70 12.92
N TRP A 315 -31.41 2.19 11.72
CA TRP A 315 -30.66 3.29 11.12
C TRP A 315 -30.75 4.57 11.97
N GLY A 316 -31.93 4.88 12.52
CA GLY A 316 -32.10 5.99 13.45
C GLY A 316 -31.26 5.84 14.73
N LYS A 317 -31.20 4.63 15.30
CA LYS A 317 -30.35 4.31 16.46
C LYS A 317 -28.87 4.45 16.12
N GLU A 318 -28.40 3.83 15.03
CA GLU A 318 -27.00 3.91 14.61
C GLU A 318 -26.58 5.35 14.32
N ARG A 319 -27.45 6.13 13.66
CA ARG A 319 -27.20 7.55 13.42
C ARG A 319 -27.09 8.33 14.72
N ALA A 320 -27.98 8.07 15.69
CA ALA A 320 -27.93 8.72 17.00
C ALA A 320 -26.64 8.34 17.75
N ASP A 321 -26.28 7.07 17.76
CA ASP A 321 -25.05 6.56 18.40
C ASP A 321 -23.79 7.16 17.78
N LEU A 322 -23.73 7.25 16.45
CA LEU A 322 -22.62 7.90 15.75
C LEU A 322 -22.56 9.40 16.03
N ASN A 323 -23.72 10.06 16.12
CA ASN A 323 -23.78 11.48 16.47
C ASN A 323 -23.31 11.73 17.91
N ILE A 324 -23.67 10.85 18.85
CA ILE A 324 -23.16 10.87 20.22
C ILE A 324 -21.64 10.70 20.23
N ARG A 325 -21.11 9.68 19.53
CA ARG A 325 -19.66 9.45 19.44
C ARG A 325 -18.90 10.62 18.81
N ALA A 326 -19.47 11.25 17.79
CA ALA A 326 -18.89 12.43 17.16
C ALA A 326 -18.84 13.60 18.15
N ASN A 327 -19.92 13.83 18.90
CA ASN A 327 -19.99 14.86 19.92
C ASN A 327 -19.03 14.59 21.10
N GLU A 328 -18.92 13.33 21.54
CA GLU A 328 -17.94 12.90 22.55
C GLU A 328 -16.50 13.13 22.05
N ALA A 329 -16.20 12.83 20.79
CA ALA A 329 -14.90 13.09 20.19
C ALA A 329 -14.58 14.59 20.11
N GLU A 330 -15.57 15.43 19.78
CA GLU A 330 -15.43 16.89 19.73
C GLU A 330 -15.12 17.50 21.10
N HIS A 331 -15.71 16.96 22.16
CA HIS A 331 -15.51 17.42 23.54
C HIS A 331 -14.42 16.66 24.30
N GLY A 332 -13.64 15.79 23.63
CA GLY A 332 -12.52 15.06 24.22
C GLY A 332 -12.88 13.88 25.12
N PHE A 333 -14.14 13.43 25.11
CA PHE A 333 -14.63 12.24 25.83
C PHE A 333 -14.61 10.95 25.00
N GLY A 334 -14.16 11.02 23.75
CA GLY A 334 -14.05 9.84 22.88
C GLY A 334 -13.19 8.76 23.52
N ARG A 335 -13.69 7.51 23.54
CA ARG A 335 -12.97 6.35 24.09
C ARG A 335 -11.68 6.11 23.30
N THR A 336 -10.59 6.72 23.73
CA THR A 336 -9.25 6.28 23.38
C THR A 336 -9.05 4.91 24.02
N GLY A 337 -8.76 3.91 23.20
CA GLY A 337 -8.38 2.59 23.69
C GLY A 337 -7.19 2.75 24.64
N GLY A 338 -7.41 2.42 25.92
CA GLY A 338 -6.34 2.28 26.91
C GLY A 338 -5.88 3.56 27.61
N MET A 339 -6.77 4.30 28.28
CA MET A 339 -6.35 5.01 29.50
C MET A 339 -6.38 4.03 30.67
N VAL A 340 -5.28 3.30 30.87
CA VAL A 340 -4.97 2.72 32.17
C VAL A 340 -4.58 3.90 33.06
N LEU A 341 -5.55 4.44 33.79
CA LEU A 341 -5.31 5.36 34.88
C LEU A 341 -4.68 4.55 36.03
N HIS A 342 -3.36 4.40 36.00
CA HIS A 342 -2.61 3.97 37.18
C HIS A 342 -2.45 5.19 38.11
N ASP A 343 -2.62 4.91 39.39
CA ASP A 343 -2.41 5.77 40.56
C ASP A 343 -3.62 6.59 41.02
N TYR A 344 -4.54 5.88 41.67
CA TYR A 344 -5.28 6.42 42.80
C TYR A 344 -5.28 5.40 43.94
N PRO A 345 -4.84 5.76 45.17
CA PRO A 345 -4.87 4.83 46.29
C PRO A 345 -6.33 4.58 46.70
N VAL A 346 -6.77 3.34 46.53
CA VAL A 346 -8.05 2.86 47.05
C VAL A 346 -7.90 2.71 48.56
N LEU A 347 -8.50 3.62 49.31
CA LEU A 347 -8.82 3.41 50.71
C LEU A 347 -9.92 2.34 50.79
N GLU A 348 -9.57 1.27 51.48
CA GLU A 348 -10.37 0.08 51.67
C GLU A 348 -11.66 0.37 52.46
N SER A 349 -12.77 0.02 51.82
CA SER A 349 -14.06 -0.44 52.33
C SER A 349 -14.37 -0.27 53.82
N ALA A 350 -15.34 0.60 54.09
CA ALA A 350 -16.38 0.32 55.08
C ALA A 350 -17.72 0.77 54.50
N TYR A 351 -18.52 -0.16 53.98
CA TYR A 351 -19.93 -0.37 54.32
C TYR A 351 -20.53 -1.43 53.40
N ASN A 352 -20.51 -2.66 53.89
CA ASN A 352 -21.42 -3.71 53.46
C ASN A 352 -22.87 -3.28 53.72
N ARG A 353 -23.76 -3.45 52.73
CA ARG A 353 -24.98 -4.27 52.87
C ARG A 353 -25.78 -4.40 51.57
N THR A 354 -25.87 -5.65 51.10
CA THR A 354 -27.10 -6.42 50.78
C THR A 354 -28.24 -5.67 50.07
N TYR A 355 -28.79 -6.11 48.93
CA TYR A 355 -29.54 -7.35 48.71
C TYR A 355 -29.48 -7.71 47.20
N SER A 356 -29.00 -8.90 46.83
CA SER A 356 -29.75 -10.14 46.55
C SER A 356 -30.78 -10.08 45.41
N ARG A 357 -30.37 -10.72 44.30
CA ARG A 357 -31.15 -11.43 43.28
C ARG A 357 -32.64 -11.63 43.56
N LEU A 358 -33.48 -11.23 42.60
CA LEU A 358 -34.72 -11.95 42.25
C LEU A 358 -34.85 -11.97 40.72
N GLY A 359 -35.13 -13.16 40.18
CA GLY A 359 -35.23 -13.47 38.76
C GLY A 359 -36.56 -13.04 38.11
N PRO A 360 -36.75 -13.36 36.81
CA PRO A 360 -37.76 -12.78 35.95
C PRO A 360 -39.06 -13.59 35.99
N LEU A 361 -40.21 -12.93 35.78
CA LEU A 361 -41.47 -13.48 35.27
C LEU A 361 -42.46 -12.33 35.09
N LEU A 362 -42.98 -12.12 33.88
CA LEU A 362 -44.40 -12.28 33.53
C LEU A 362 -44.71 -11.71 32.14
N ARG A 363 -45.48 -12.53 31.41
CA ARG A 363 -46.41 -12.31 30.28
C ARG A 363 -46.54 -10.93 29.66
#